data_AF-A0A0F8XNF6-F1
#
_entry.id   AF-A0A0F8XNF6-F1
#
_cell.length_a   1.000
_cell.length_b   1.000
_cell.length_c   1.000
_cell.angle_alpha   90.00
_cell.angle_beta   90.00
_cell.angle_gamma   90.00
#
_symmetry.space_group_name_H-M   'P 1'
#
loop_
_entity.id
_entity.type
_entity.pdbx_description
1 polymer ?
#
loop_
_entity_poly.entity_id
_entity_poly.type
_entity_poly.pdbx_seq_one_letter_code
_entity_poly.pdbx_strand_id
1 'polypeptide(L)'
;MRPLRTFKIEPLLPENLSGLIDLALNLRWAWRGEIREVFRRLDAKLWDATGHNPVAMLGQIDQERLEAVGGDAGFLSQFRRVHADLQDYLARSSWWSENYGPAEGPQIAYFCAEFGLTDAVPIYSGGLGVLAGDHLKSASELGIPLVGVGMLYQQGYFRQRLNADGWQLELFPRNDFYNLPVELVTVDDAA
;
A
#
# COMPACT_ATOMS: atom_id res chain seq x y z
N MET A 1 25.32 9.67 6.88
CA MET A 1 25.85 9.62 5.50
C MET A 1 24.73 9.99 4.52
N ARG A 2 24.91 11.01 3.68
CA ARG A 2 24.06 11.21 2.50
C ARG A 2 24.53 10.25 1.40
N PRO A 3 23.66 9.48 0.75
CA PRO A 3 24.07 8.61 -0.33
C PRO A 3 24.65 9.45 -1.49
N LEU A 4 25.75 8.96 -2.08
CA LEU A 4 26.40 9.63 -3.21
C LEU A 4 25.56 9.54 -4.51
N ARG A 5 24.72 8.50 -4.63
CA ARG A 5 23.74 8.28 -5.70
C ARG A 5 22.58 7.43 -5.18
N THR A 6 21.36 7.76 -5.57
CA THR A 6 20.15 6.94 -5.32
C THR A 6 19.79 6.28 -6.65
N PHE A 7 19.60 4.96 -6.65
CA PHE A 7 19.13 4.21 -7.80
C PHE A 7 17.70 3.74 -7.52
N LYS A 8 16.75 4.07 -8.39
CA LYS A 8 15.41 3.48 -8.39
C LYS A 8 15.47 2.25 -9.28
N ILE A 9 15.26 1.07 -8.70
CA ILE A 9 15.18 -0.18 -9.45
C ILE A 9 13.69 -0.45 -9.65
N GLU A 10 13.24 -0.32 -10.89
CA GLU A 10 11.89 -0.74 -11.25
C GLU A 10 11.97 -2.21 -11.70
N PRO A 11 11.19 -3.11 -11.09
CA PRO A 11 11.17 -4.50 -11.51
C PRO A 11 10.63 -4.59 -12.94
N LEU A 12 11.32 -5.33 -13.79
CA LEU A 12 10.84 -5.64 -15.13
C LEU A 12 9.77 -6.73 -15.02
N LEU A 13 8.53 -6.31 -14.79
CA LEU A 13 7.42 -7.24 -14.72
C LEU A 13 7.11 -7.80 -16.12
N PRO A 14 6.97 -9.13 -16.26
CA PRO A 14 6.36 -9.73 -17.44
C PRO A 14 5.00 -9.09 -17.75
N GLU A 15 4.64 -8.98 -19.03
CA GLU A 15 3.40 -8.30 -19.46
C GLU A 15 2.14 -8.87 -18.76
N ASN A 16 2.10 -10.19 -18.58
CA ASN A 16 1.02 -10.90 -17.89
C ASN A 16 1.00 -10.71 -16.36
N LEU A 17 1.98 -10.01 -15.80
CA LEU A 17 2.10 -9.65 -14.37
C LEU A 17 2.12 -8.13 -14.15
N SER A 18 1.98 -7.32 -15.20
CA SER A 18 2.05 -5.85 -15.13
C SER A 18 1.08 -5.24 -14.09
N GLY A 19 -0.13 -5.78 -13.97
CA GLY A 19 -1.13 -5.35 -12.99
C GLY A 19 -0.77 -5.60 -11.50
N LEU A 20 0.38 -6.23 -11.21
CA LEU A 20 0.88 -6.31 -9.83
C LEU A 20 1.21 -4.92 -9.25
N ILE A 21 1.59 -3.95 -10.09
CA ILE A 21 1.85 -2.58 -9.66
C ILE A 21 0.56 -1.94 -9.13
N ASP A 22 -0.55 -2.10 -9.86
CA ASP A 22 -1.87 -1.58 -9.44
C ASP A 22 -2.28 -2.15 -8.07
N LEU A 23 -2.10 -3.47 -7.90
CA LEU A 23 -2.38 -4.14 -6.63
C LEU A 23 -1.43 -3.69 -5.51
N ALA A 24 -0.18 -3.33 -5.82
CA ALA A 24 0.81 -2.93 -4.82
C ALA A 24 0.59 -1.50 -4.32
N LEU A 25 0.26 -0.58 -5.24
CA LEU A 25 0.06 0.84 -4.94
C LEU A 25 -1.32 1.13 -4.34
N ASN A 26 -2.32 0.30 -4.61
CA ASN A 26 -3.66 0.49 -4.03
C ASN A 26 -3.76 -0.13 -2.63
N LEU A 27 -3.81 0.70 -1.59
CA LEU A 27 -3.84 0.27 -0.18
C LEU A 27 -5.00 -0.66 0.21
N ARG A 28 -5.99 -0.90 -0.65
CA ARG A 28 -7.07 -1.88 -0.43
C ARG A 28 -6.55 -3.27 -0.04
N TRP A 29 -5.33 -3.64 -0.43
CA TRP A 29 -4.68 -4.87 0.02
C TRP A 29 -4.56 -4.97 1.55
N ALA A 30 -4.48 -3.85 2.28
CA ALA A 30 -4.34 -3.84 3.72
C ALA A 30 -5.58 -4.42 4.45
N TRP A 31 -6.77 -4.32 3.85
CA TRP A 31 -8.02 -4.89 4.41
C TRP A 31 -8.70 -5.92 3.50
N ARG A 32 -8.17 -6.21 2.30
CA ARG A 32 -8.63 -7.30 1.43
C ARG A 32 -7.61 -8.44 1.39
N GLY A 33 -7.96 -9.54 2.07
CA GLY A 33 -7.09 -10.71 2.20
C GLY A 33 -6.70 -11.36 0.87
N GLU A 34 -7.58 -11.35 -0.13
CA GLU A 34 -7.29 -11.96 -1.43
C GLU A 34 -6.15 -11.27 -2.19
N ILE A 35 -5.97 -9.95 -2.01
CA ILE A 35 -4.86 -9.22 -2.62
C ILE A 35 -3.55 -9.58 -1.91
N ARG A 36 -3.53 -9.65 -0.57
CA ARG A 36 -2.35 -10.13 0.20
C ARG A 36 -1.94 -11.54 -0.19
N GLU A 37 -2.91 -12.39 -0.48
CA GLU A 37 -2.64 -13.77 -0.89
C GLU A 37 -1.92 -13.87 -2.24
N VAL A 38 -2.17 -12.94 -3.17
CA VAL A 38 -1.40 -12.85 -4.43
C VAL A 38 0.08 -12.62 -4.13
N PHE A 39 0.41 -11.64 -3.28
CA PHE A 39 1.79 -11.36 -2.90
C PHE A 39 2.44 -12.48 -2.09
N ARG A 40 1.70 -13.09 -1.16
CA ARG A 40 2.18 -14.26 -0.41
C ARG A 40 2.48 -15.46 -1.31
N ARG A 41 1.70 -15.68 -2.38
CA ARG A 41 1.95 -16.74 -3.38
C ARG A 41 3.10 -16.42 -4.31
N LEU A 42 3.39 -15.14 -4.58
CA LEU A 42 4.58 -14.75 -5.31
C LEU A 42 5.82 -15.24 -4.58
N ASP A 43 5.99 -14.89 -3.31
CA ASP A 43 7.04 -15.45 -2.46
C ASP A 43 6.71 -15.17 -0.98
N ALA A 44 6.36 -16.21 -0.23
CA ALA A 44 5.96 -16.08 1.16
C ALA A 44 7.11 -15.59 2.07
N LYS A 45 8.34 -16.02 1.80
CA LYS A 45 9.50 -15.62 2.62
C LYS A 45 9.84 -14.15 2.36
N LEU A 46 9.80 -13.73 1.10
CA LEU A 46 10.06 -12.34 0.76
C LEU A 46 8.94 -11.42 1.27
N TRP A 47 7.69 -11.87 1.21
CA TRP A 47 6.54 -11.16 1.78
C TRP A 47 6.70 -10.86 3.27
N ASP A 48 7.15 -11.85 4.05
CA ASP A 48 7.44 -11.68 5.48
C ASP A 48 8.68 -10.78 5.69
N ALA A 49 9.73 -10.98 4.88
CA ALA A 49 11.00 -10.24 4.98
C ALA A 49 10.84 -8.74 4.64
N THR A 50 9.91 -8.37 3.75
CA THR A 50 9.61 -6.97 3.41
C THR A 50 8.61 -6.32 4.36
N GLY A 51 8.18 -7.03 5.41
CA GLY A 51 7.20 -6.52 6.37
C GLY A 51 5.82 -6.33 5.76
N HIS A 52 5.42 -7.24 4.86
CA HIS A 52 4.13 -7.21 4.17
C HIS A 52 3.91 -5.95 3.31
N ASN A 53 5.00 -5.43 2.75
CA ASN A 53 4.96 -4.30 1.83
C ASN A 53 5.11 -4.80 0.38
N PRO A 54 4.05 -4.72 -0.46
CA PRO A 54 4.09 -5.23 -1.81
C PRO A 54 5.02 -4.42 -2.73
N VAL A 55 5.17 -3.12 -2.52
CA VAL A 55 6.09 -2.28 -3.32
C VAL A 55 7.53 -2.68 -3.04
N ALA A 56 7.91 -2.76 -1.76
CA ALA A 56 9.25 -3.19 -1.36
C ALA A 56 9.54 -4.65 -1.80
N MET A 57 8.53 -5.52 -1.80
CA MET A 57 8.64 -6.89 -2.30
C MET A 57 8.92 -6.94 -3.80
N LEU A 58 8.15 -6.21 -4.61
CA LEU A 58 8.36 -6.17 -6.05
C LEU A 58 9.72 -5.59 -6.43
N GLY A 59 10.25 -4.65 -5.64
CA GLY A 59 11.62 -4.13 -5.83
C GLY A 59 12.74 -5.11 -5.47
N GLN A 60 12.44 -6.23 -4.80
CA GLN A 60 13.43 -7.21 -4.32
C GLN A 60 13.25 -8.61 -4.89
N ILE A 61 12.14 -8.89 -5.60
CA ILE A 61 11.86 -10.21 -6.13
C ILE A 61 12.77 -10.55 -7.31
N ASP A 62 13.28 -11.77 -7.34
CA ASP A 62 14.15 -12.24 -8.42
C ASP A 62 13.36 -12.41 -9.74
N GLN A 63 14.02 -12.06 -10.85
CA GLN A 63 13.44 -12.17 -12.19
C GLN A 63 13.01 -13.62 -12.52
N GLU A 64 13.84 -14.60 -12.15
CA GLU A 64 13.55 -16.03 -12.34
C GLU A 64 12.24 -16.42 -11.64
N ARG A 65 11.96 -15.84 -10.47
CA ARG A 65 10.73 -16.10 -9.73
C ARG A 65 9.52 -15.51 -10.44
N LEU A 66 9.63 -14.29 -10.96
CA LEU A 66 8.58 -13.65 -11.75
C LEU A 66 8.26 -14.45 -13.02
N GLU A 67 9.29 -14.94 -13.72
CA GLU A 67 9.12 -15.77 -14.93
C GLU A 67 8.47 -17.12 -14.60
N ALA A 68 8.92 -17.79 -13.53
CA ALA A 68 8.35 -19.05 -13.09
C ALA A 68 6.87 -18.92 -12.73
N VAL A 69 6.51 -17.87 -11.97
CA VAL A 69 5.11 -17.60 -11.60
C VAL A 69 4.30 -17.11 -12.80
N GLY A 70 4.92 -16.38 -13.73
CA GLY A 70 4.33 -15.99 -15.01
C GLY A 70 3.98 -17.18 -15.91
N GLY A 71 4.55 -18.36 -15.67
CA GLY A 71 4.16 -19.62 -16.32
C GLY A 71 3.12 -20.45 -15.57
N ASP A 72 2.79 -20.10 -14.32
CA ASP A 72 1.84 -20.85 -13.48
C ASP A 72 0.39 -20.43 -13.77
N ALA A 73 -0.35 -21.29 -14.48
CA ALA A 73 -1.75 -21.06 -14.82
C ALA A 73 -2.66 -20.87 -13.60
N GLY A 74 -2.38 -21.55 -12.48
CA GLY A 74 -3.15 -21.45 -11.25
C GLY A 74 -2.89 -20.14 -10.51
N PHE A 75 -1.65 -19.63 -10.56
CA PHE A 75 -1.35 -18.28 -10.10
C PHE A 75 -2.03 -17.22 -10.98
N LEU A 76 -1.84 -17.28 -12.30
CA LEU A 76 -2.39 -16.30 -13.24
C LEU A 76 -3.92 -16.23 -13.21
N SER A 77 -4.60 -17.35 -12.96
CA SER A 77 -6.06 -17.36 -12.78
C SER A 77 -6.47 -16.58 -11.53
N GLN A 78 -5.82 -16.81 -10.38
CA GLN A 78 -6.10 -16.06 -9.16
C GLN A 78 -5.76 -14.57 -9.34
N PHE A 79 -4.56 -14.28 -9.85
CA PHE A 79 -4.10 -12.91 -10.05
C PHE A 79 -5.07 -12.12 -10.92
N ARG A 80 -5.46 -12.65 -12.08
CA ARG A 80 -6.43 -11.99 -12.98
C ARG A 80 -7.78 -11.76 -12.31
N ARG A 81 -8.27 -12.72 -11.54
CA ARG A 81 -9.54 -12.56 -10.80
C ARG A 81 -9.46 -11.45 -9.76
N VAL A 82 -8.37 -11.39 -9.01
CA VAL A 82 -8.16 -10.37 -7.95
C VAL A 82 -7.91 -8.98 -8.56
N HIS A 83 -7.15 -8.91 -9.65
CA HIS A 83 -6.93 -7.66 -10.38
C HIS A 83 -8.24 -7.15 -11.01
N ALA A 84 -9.03 -8.03 -11.62
CA ALA A 84 -10.37 -7.68 -12.11
C ALA A 84 -11.31 -7.19 -11.01
N ASP A 85 -11.33 -7.81 -9.82
CA ASP A 85 -12.11 -7.31 -8.67
C ASP A 85 -11.69 -5.88 -8.27
N LEU A 86 -10.40 -5.56 -8.33
CA LEU A 86 -9.94 -4.19 -8.08
C LEU A 86 -10.43 -3.23 -9.16
N GLN A 87 -10.32 -3.60 -10.44
CA GLN A 87 -10.80 -2.75 -11.54
C GLN A 87 -12.31 -2.52 -11.47
N ASP A 88 -13.08 -3.57 -11.20
CA ASP A 88 -14.53 -3.48 -10.99
C ASP A 88 -14.87 -2.60 -9.78
N TYR A 89 -14.10 -2.72 -8.69
CA TYR A 89 -14.24 -1.85 -7.51
C TYR A 89 -13.99 -0.37 -7.82
N LEU A 90 -13.00 -0.07 -8.66
CA LEU A 90 -12.66 1.31 -9.04
C LEU A 90 -13.63 1.89 -10.08
N ALA A 91 -14.22 1.06 -10.94
CA ALA A 91 -15.11 1.49 -12.01
C ALA A 91 -16.60 1.56 -11.61
N ARG A 92 -17.03 0.81 -10.60
CA ARG A 92 -18.44 0.77 -10.17
C ARG A 92 -18.89 2.10 -9.58
N SER A 93 -20.20 2.36 -9.68
CA SER A 93 -20.83 3.45 -8.93
C SER A 93 -20.69 3.16 -7.43
N SER A 94 -20.24 4.16 -6.66
CA SER A 94 -20.17 4.04 -5.21
C SER A 94 -21.54 4.21 -4.57
N TRP A 95 -21.69 3.73 -3.33
CA TRP A 95 -22.90 4.00 -2.55
C TRP A 95 -23.20 5.50 -2.45
N TRP A 96 -22.17 6.33 -2.26
CA TRP A 96 -22.31 7.79 -2.28
C TRP A 96 -22.88 8.29 -3.61
N SER A 97 -22.32 7.85 -4.74
CA SER A 97 -22.76 8.26 -6.08
C SER A 97 -24.22 7.89 -6.34
N GLU A 98 -24.64 6.70 -5.91
CA GLU A 98 -26.02 6.22 -6.07
C GLU A 98 -27.04 7.00 -5.23
N ASN A 99 -26.64 7.50 -4.06
CA ASN A 99 -27.56 8.14 -3.10
C ASN A 99 -27.52 9.69 -3.16
N TYR A 100 -26.39 10.27 -3.57
CA TYR A 100 -26.15 11.71 -3.54
C TYR A 100 -25.67 12.28 -4.89
N GLY A 101 -25.45 11.45 -5.90
CA GLY A 101 -24.92 11.85 -7.21
C GLY A 101 -23.38 11.89 -7.25
N PRO A 102 -22.80 12.20 -8.42
CA PRO A 102 -21.35 12.22 -8.59
C PRO A 102 -20.69 13.25 -7.67
N ALA A 103 -19.44 12.98 -7.30
CA ALA A 103 -18.63 13.83 -6.41
C ALA A 103 -18.11 15.11 -7.10
N GLU A 104 -18.99 15.86 -7.77
CA GLU A 104 -18.68 17.12 -8.45
C GLU A 104 -18.73 18.34 -7.49
N GLY A 105 -19.15 18.12 -6.25
CA GLY A 105 -19.31 19.14 -5.21
C GLY A 105 -18.09 19.30 -4.28
N PRO A 106 -18.25 20.02 -3.15
CA PRO A 106 -17.15 20.26 -2.21
C PRO A 106 -16.63 18.94 -1.62
N GLN A 107 -15.31 18.79 -1.62
CA GLN A 107 -14.63 17.66 -0.98
C GLN A 107 -14.45 17.89 0.53
N ILE A 108 -14.43 16.80 1.29
CA ILE A 108 -14.17 16.81 2.73
C ILE A 108 -12.66 16.65 2.94
N ALA A 109 -12.01 17.68 3.47
CA ALA A 109 -10.62 17.59 3.91
C ALA A 109 -10.56 17.12 5.38
N TYR A 110 -10.07 15.90 5.60
CA TYR A 110 -9.90 15.34 6.94
C TYR A 110 -8.45 15.48 7.41
N PHE A 111 -8.20 16.48 8.24
CA PHE A 111 -6.88 16.72 8.82
C PHE A 111 -6.63 15.81 10.02
N CYS A 112 -5.52 15.08 9.99
CA CYS A 112 -5.04 14.31 11.13
C CYS A 112 -3.51 14.28 11.13
N ALA A 113 -2.91 14.27 12.32
CA ALA A 113 -1.48 14.01 12.44
C ALA A 113 -1.14 12.56 12.06
N GLU A 114 -2.07 11.62 12.23
CA GLU A 114 -1.81 10.19 12.09
C GLU A 114 -2.88 9.47 11.28
N PHE A 115 -2.47 8.46 10.51
CA PHE A 115 -3.40 7.56 9.80
C PHE A 115 -2.90 6.10 9.85
N GLY A 116 -3.62 5.25 10.58
CA GLY A 116 -3.36 3.81 10.74
C GLY A 116 -3.89 2.99 9.58
N LEU A 117 -3.30 3.18 8.39
CA LEU A 117 -3.74 2.51 7.17
C LEU A 117 -3.21 1.07 7.07
N THR A 118 -1.89 0.94 7.20
CA THR A 118 -1.15 -0.32 7.11
C THR A 118 0.25 -0.14 7.70
N ASP A 119 0.87 -1.22 8.17
CA ASP A 119 2.23 -1.19 8.72
C ASP A 119 3.29 -0.85 7.67
N ALA A 120 2.98 -1.04 6.38
CA ALA A 120 3.84 -0.61 5.27
C ALA A 120 3.92 0.92 5.12
N VAL A 121 3.01 1.68 5.73
CA VAL A 121 3.03 3.15 5.72
C VAL A 121 3.02 3.63 7.18
N PRO A 122 4.18 3.71 7.84
CA PRO A 122 4.26 3.94 9.28
C PRO A 122 4.09 5.44 9.61
N ILE A 123 2.86 5.93 9.46
CA ILE A 123 2.44 7.31 9.75
C ILE A 123 1.43 7.40 10.91
N TYR A 124 1.49 6.44 11.84
CA TYR A 124 0.66 6.42 13.05
C TYR A 124 1.42 5.84 14.25
N SER A 125 0.93 6.13 15.45
CA SER A 125 1.50 5.67 16.72
C SER A 125 0.50 4.96 17.63
N GLY A 126 -0.80 5.25 17.51
CA GLY A 126 -1.80 4.69 18.40
C GLY A 126 -3.24 4.88 17.96
N GLY A 127 -4.16 4.93 18.94
CA GLY A 127 -5.60 4.87 18.72
C GLY A 127 -6.18 6.00 17.85
N LEU A 128 -5.60 7.21 17.91
CA LEU A 128 -5.99 8.32 17.03
C LEU A 128 -5.79 7.94 15.56
N GLY A 129 -4.59 7.47 15.22
CA GLY A 129 -4.27 7.04 13.87
C GLY A 129 -5.11 5.85 13.43
N VAL A 130 -5.31 4.85 14.29
CA VAL A 130 -6.17 3.69 13.98
C VAL A 130 -7.59 4.14 13.62
N LEU A 131 -8.20 5.00 14.44
CA LEU A 131 -9.53 5.54 14.17
C LEU A 131 -9.57 6.33 12.84
N ALA A 132 -8.60 7.23 12.63
CA ALA A 132 -8.53 8.03 11.41
C ALA A 132 -8.34 7.14 10.16
N GLY A 133 -7.50 6.11 10.26
CA GLY A 133 -7.26 5.14 9.19
C GLY A 133 -8.49 4.31 8.86
N ASP A 134 -9.20 3.81 9.87
CA ASP A 134 -10.44 3.06 9.65
C ASP A 134 -11.55 3.95 9.09
N HIS A 135 -11.60 5.22 9.49
CA HIS A 135 -12.52 6.19 8.89
C HIS A 135 -12.23 6.40 7.40
N LEU A 136 -10.95 6.50 6.99
CA LEU A 136 -10.57 6.57 5.57
C LEU A 136 -10.95 5.29 4.80
N LYS A 137 -10.75 4.11 5.39
CA LYS A 137 -11.14 2.83 4.77
C LYS A 137 -12.65 2.76 4.56
N SER A 138 -13.45 3.13 5.56
CA SER A 138 -14.91 3.18 5.45
C SER A 138 -15.37 4.21 4.43
N ALA A 139 -14.75 5.40 4.41
CA ALA A 139 -15.04 6.44 3.42
C ALA A 139 -14.74 5.95 1.99
N SER A 140 -13.63 5.23 1.80
CA SER A 140 -13.28 4.62 0.51
C SER A 140 -14.32 3.60 0.04
N GLU A 141 -14.74 2.66 0.91
CA GLU A 141 -15.72 1.63 0.55
C GLU A 141 -17.10 2.23 0.21
N LEU A 142 -17.48 3.35 0.85
CA LEU A 142 -18.70 4.10 0.56
C LEU A 142 -18.56 5.07 -0.63
N GLY A 143 -17.32 5.35 -1.06
CA GLY A 143 -16.98 6.36 -2.07
C GLY A 143 -17.33 7.79 -1.66
N ILE A 144 -17.18 8.12 -0.38
CA ILE A 144 -17.35 9.48 0.13
C ILE A 144 -16.22 10.36 -0.44
N PRO A 145 -16.50 11.59 -0.92
CA PRO A 145 -15.50 12.50 -1.46
C PRO A 145 -14.64 13.13 -0.36
N LEU A 146 -13.80 12.31 0.28
CA LEU A 146 -12.99 12.67 1.43
C LEU A 146 -11.50 12.47 1.12
N VAL A 147 -10.71 13.50 1.42
CA VAL A 147 -9.25 13.51 1.30
C VAL A 147 -8.63 13.61 2.69
N GLY A 148 -7.81 12.63 3.05
CA GLY A 148 -7.00 12.67 4.27
C GLY A 148 -5.79 13.57 4.10
N VAL A 149 -5.59 14.52 5.02
CA VAL A 149 -4.44 15.45 4.99
C VAL A 149 -3.63 15.25 6.27
N GLY A 150 -2.36 14.91 6.11
CA GLY A 150 -1.46 14.63 7.23
C GLY A 150 0.01 14.77 6.83
N MET A 151 0.87 14.08 7.56
CA MET A 151 2.32 14.14 7.34
C MET A 151 2.88 12.80 6.87
N LEU A 152 3.78 12.87 5.86
CA LEU A 152 4.62 11.74 5.49
C LEU A 152 5.92 11.79 6.33
N TYR A 153 5.89 11.14 7.49
CA TYR A 153 7.01 11.16 8.43
C TYR A 153 8.24 10.43 7.87
N GLN A 154 9.42 11.04 8.01
CA GLN A 154 10.69 10.38 7.63
C GLN A 154 11.05 9.23 8.59
N GLN A 155 10.66 9.34 9.85
CA GLN A 155 10.72 8.27 10.85
C GLN A 155 9.34 8.20 11.48
N GLY A 156 8.69 7.04 11.35
CA GLY A 156 7.41 6.78 12.00
C GLY A 156 7.55 6.52 13.49
N TYR A 157 6.57 5.82 14.07
CA TYR A 157 6.71 5.30 15.42
C TYR A 157 7.85 4.26 15.52
N PHE A 158 8.42 4.10 16.71
CA PHE A 158 9.54 3.18 16.89
C PHE A 158 9.09 1.72 16.74
N ARG A 159 10.00 0.88 16.26
CA ARG A 159 9.86 -0.58 16.35
C ARG A 159 10.40 -1.03 17.70
N GLN A 160 9.53 -1.65 18.50
CA GLN A 160 9.89 -2.19 19.80
C GLN A 160 10.71 -3.47 19.62
N ARG A 161 11.84 -3.57 20.34
CA ARG A 161 12.54 -4.84 20.58
C ARG A 161 12.76 -5.02 22.07
N LEU A 162 12.73 -6.26 22.52
CA LEU A 162 13.13 -6.63 23.87
C LEU A 162 14.53 -7.23 23.82
N ASN A 163 15.42 -6.77 24.69
CA ASN A 163 16.72 -7.41 24.86
C ASN A 163 16.60 -8.69 25.72
N ALA A 164 17.71 -9.41 25.91
CA ALA A 164 17.73 -10.65 26.70
C ALA A 164 17.30 -10.45 28.17
N ASP A 165 17.42 -9.23 28.69
CA ASP A 165 17.06 -8.85 30.05
C ASP A 165 15.60 -8.33 30.15
N GLY A 166 14.83 -8.35 29.05
CA GLY A 166 13.44 -7.90 29.02
C GLY A 166 13.26 -6.37 28.94
N TRP A 167 14.34 -5.60 28.77
CA TRP A 167 14.25 -4.16 28.58
C TRP A 167 13.84 -3.81 27.15
N GLN A 168 12.99 -2.79 27.05
CA GLN A 168 12.60 -2.20 25.78
C GLN A 168 13.78 -1.45 25.14
N LEU A 169 13.95 -1.68 23.85
CA LEU A 169 14.82 -0.94 22.95
C LEU A 169 13.98 -0.36 21.81
N GLU A 170 14.14 0.93 21.55
CA GLU A 170 13.46 1.64 20.47
C GLU A 170 14.34 1.73 19.21
N LEU A 171 13.81 1.25 18.09
CA LEU A 171 14.43 1.42 16.78
C LEU A 171 13.62 2.39 15.93
N PHE A 172 14.28 3.42 15.38
CA PHE A 172 13.67 4.42 14.49
C PHE A 172 14.17 4.23 13.04
N PRO A 173 13.68 3.21 12.31
CA PRO A 173 14.04 3.04 10.92
C PRO A 173 13.59 4.27 10.12
N ARG A 174 14.43 4.69 9.17
CA ARG A 174 14.05 5.76 8.24
C ARG A 174 13.21 5.15 7.12
N ASN A 175 12.13 5.82 6.77
CA ASN A 175 11.29 5.44 5.65
C ASN A 175 12.04 5.70 4.34
N ASP A 176 12.04 4.68 3.48
CA ASP A 176 12.46 4.80 2.09
C ASP A 176 11.22 5.00 1.23
N PHE A 177 10.91 6.26 0.90
CA PHE A 177 9.68 6.63 0.21
C PHE A 177 9.55 5.98 -1.18
N TYR A 178 10.65 5.57 -1.82
CA TYR A 178 10.61 4.88 -3.10
C TYR A 178 10.12 3.43 -3.00
N ASN A 179 10.13 2.87 -1.78
CA ASN A 179 9.69 1.52 -1.49
C ASN A 179 8.37 1.49 -0.69
N LEU A 180 7.72 2.64 -0.48
CA LEU A 180 6.39 2.70 0.12
C LEU A 180 5.31 2.72 -0.98
N PRO A 181 4.08 2.27 -0.69
CA PRO A 181 2.91 2.44 -1.57
C PRO A 181 2.41 3.90 -1.56
N VAL A 182 3.26 4.82 -2.01
CA VAL A 182 2.98 6.25 -2.11
C VAL A 182 3.56 6.79 -3.41
N GLU A 183 2.91 7.81 -3.97
CA GLU A 183 3.38 8.50 -5.16
C GLU A 183 3.51 9.99 -4.87
N LEU A 184 4.55 10.61 -5.44
CA LEU A 184 4.74 12.04 -5.34
C LEU A 184 3.78 12.72 -6.32
N VAL A 185 2.81 13.45 -5.80
CA VAL A 185 1.93 14.30 -6.59
C VAL A 185 2.67 15.60 -6.89
N THR A 186 2.83 15.91 -8.18
CA THR A 186 3.40 17.17 -8.67
C THR A 186 2.30 18.11 -9.17
N VAL A 187 2.64 19.36 -9.43
CA VAL A 187 1.66 20.37 -9.90
C VAL A 187 1.06 19.98 -11.26
N ASP A 188 1.79 19.24 -12.09
CA ASP A 188 1.33 18.78 -13.40
C ASP A 188 0.30 17.64 -13.29
N ASP A 189 0.27 16.93 -12.15
CA ASP A 189 -0.69 15.85 -11.86
C ASP A 189 -2.02 16.38 -11.27
N ALA A 190 -2.09 17.67 -10.94
CA ALA A 190 -3.24 18.30 -10.29
C ALA A 190 -4.23 18.97 -11.27
N ALA A 191 -4.11 18.67 -12.56
CA ALA A 191 -4.91 19.25 -13.66
C ALA A 191 -6.05 18.33 -14.12
#